data_AF-A0A8K0Q363-F1
#
_entry.id   AF-A0A8K0Q363-F1
#
_cell.length_a   1.000
_cell.length_b   1.000
_cell.length_c   1.000
_cell.angle_alpha   90.00
_cell.angle_beta   90.00
_cell.angle_gamma   90.00
#
_symmetry.space_group_name_H-M   'P 1'
#
loop_
_entity.id
_entity.type
_entity.pdbx_description
1 polymer ?
#
loop_
_entity_poly.entity_id
_entity_poly.type
_entity_poly.pdbx_seq_one_letter_code
_entity_poly.pdbx_strand_id
1 'polypeptide(L)'
;MCGLAGIQPNAAVGCLSGLQANPAVGCGFDHHADPIDDLSVLNLPPGSVSSGDGSYVDDVIVPRPAIECFCNSSDPGRQGSQSPVNKWRAANESLGRSTRLSRAEIMAEDLTSEDTPIRAVLEGWDSVEQEGRMTESWRKLQGVDQVCFKTCSQIERLAILRMMHILMTYHGDPTLERHASVPHWFLMRPSQAIAHSYAIDYFVWPGIRERFVFSQHQYCTNMFWDLFRGNFKIMWPYDFRDTYMHNSETGRYHLSPLFEERIRDISAWTMCPDFFVQFPELYGDIPTYLSVPASVSNMGSGGLVPYVQEAQRAAYRRSRSRNTPPKEPMVEVVDL
;
A
#
# COMPACT_ATOMS: atom_id res chain seq x y z
N MET A 1 48.28 45.93 -52.88
CA MET A 1 47.14 46.40 -53.69
C MET A 1 45.88 46.00 -52.92
N CYS A 2 45.42 46.77 -51.94
CA CYS A 2 44.68 48.05 -51.97
C CYS A 2 43.26 47.98 -52.57
N GLY A 3 42.32 48.50 -51.77
CA GLY A 3 40.89 48.73 -52.02
C GLY A 3 40.08 48.26 -50.80
N LEU A 4 40.01 48.92 -49.63
CA LEU A 4 39.76 50.33 -49.24
C LEU A 4 38.39 50.91 -49.63
N ALA A 5 37.50 50.98 -48.63
CA ALA A 5 36.68 52.14 -48.20
C ALA A 5 35.85 51.64 -46.98
N GLY A 6 35.95 52.13 -45.73
CA GLY A 6 35.91 53.52 -45.25
C GLY A 6 34.42 53.93 -45.05
N ILE A 7 33.90 54.51 -43.96
CA ILE A 7 34.40 55.32 -42.82
C ILE A 7 33.28 55.34 -41.72
N GLN A 8 33.64 54.95 -40.49
CA GLN A 8 33.52 55.57 -39.14
C GLN A 8 32.45 56.63 -38.69
N PRO A 9 32.31 56.89 -37.34
CA PRO A 9 31.06 57.13 -36.57
C PRO A 9 30.95 58.52 -35.88
N ASN A 10 29.91 58.72 -35.03
CA ASN A 10 29.81 59.67 -33.89
C ASN A 10 28.65 59.22 -32.98
N ALA A 11 28.71 59.01 -31.65
CA ALA A 11 29.25 59.75 -30.49
C ALA A 11 28.35 60.91 -29.99
N ALA A 12 27.73 60.73 -28.80
CA ALA A 12 27.44 61.73 -27.73
C ALA A 12 26.47 61.07 -26.70
N VAL A 13 26.83 60.73 -25.44
CA VAL A 13 27.23 61.51 -24.25
C VAL A 13 26.04 61.98 -23.37
N GLY A 14 26.12 61.66 -22.05
CA GLY A 14 25.42 62.36 -20.95
C GLY A 14 24.63 61.43 -20.00
N CYS A 15 25.23 60.77 -18.99
CA CYS A 15 25.51 61.22 -17.62
C CYS A 15 24.31 61.58 -16.70
N LEU A 16 24.14 60.71 -15.69
CA LEU A 16 24.04 60.98 -14.23
C LEU A 16 22.73 61.39 -13.54
N SER A 17 22.55 60.69 -12.40
CA SER A 17 21.99 61.07 -11.09
C SER A 17 20.48 61.03 -10.83
N GLY A 18 20.11 60.33 -9.73
CA GLY A 18 18.80 60.46 -9.08
C GLY A 18 18.45 59.33 -8.09
N LEU A 19 19.04 59.35 -6.88
CA LEU A 19 18.55 58.66 -5.69
C LEU A 19 17.24 59.30 -5.20
N GLN A 20 16.20 58.51 -4.85
CA GLN A 20 15.54 58.54 -3.52
C GLN A 20 14.32 57.60 -3.40
N ALA A 21 13.96 57.33 -2.14
CA ALA A 21 13.17 56.24 -1.58
C ALA A 21 11.63 56.43 -1.58
N ASN A 22 10.93 55.27 -1.56
CA ASN A 22 9.66 54.87 -0.87
C ASN A 22 8.40 55.78 -0.90
N PRO A 23 7.14 55.25 -0.84
CA PRO A 23 6.70 54.34 0.23
C PRO A 23 5.63 53.27 -0.12
N ALA A 24 5.30 52.50 0.92
CA ALA A 24 4.34 51.42 1.03
C ALA A 24 2.90 51.75 0.61
N VAL A 25 2.19 50.73 0.11
CA VAL A 25 0.73 50.59 0.22
C VAL A 25 0.43 49.13 0.55
N GLY A 26 -0.13 48.90 1.74
CA GLY A 26 -0.74 47.65 2.13
C GLY A 26 -2.20 47.59 1.68
N CYS A 27 -2.66 46.39 1.36
CA CYS A 27 -4.07 46.03 1.34
C CYS A 27 -4.16 44.61 1.91
N GLY A 28 -4.68 44.53 3.13
CA GLY A 28 -5.05 43.28 3.76
C GLY A 28 -6.30 42.69 3.10
N PHE A 29 -6.33 41.36 3.03
CA PHE A 29 -7.58 40.61 2.90
C PHE A 29 -7.57 39.55 3.99
N ASP A 30 -8.28 39.86 5.07
CA ASP A 30 -8.85 38.87 5.96
C ASP A 30 -9.86 38.05 5.15
N HIS A 31 -9.57 36.77 4.93
CA HIS A 31 -10.60 35.79 4.61
C HIS A 31 -10.65 34.76 5.72
N HIS A 32 -11.74 34.86 6.47
CA HIS A 32 -12.27 33.87 7.38
C HIS A 32 -12.03 32.44 6.87
N ALA A 33 -11.46 31.62 7.74
CA ALA A 33 -11.47 30.18 7.62
C ALA A 33 -12.93 29.70 7.82
N ASP A 34 -13.60 29.37 6.72
CA ASP A 34 -14.81 28.56 6.77
C ASP A 34 -14.42 27.07 6.79
N PRO A 35 -15.02 26.24 7.65
CA PRO A 35 -14.77 24.81 7.67
C PRO A 35 -15.37 24.19 6.41
N ILE A 36 -14.52 23.56 5.59
CA ILE A 36 -14.96 22.75 4.46
C ILE A 36 -15.56 21.46 5.02
N ASP A 37 -16.87 21.50 5.25
CA ASP A 37 -17.71 20.34 5.55
C ASP A 37 -18.00 19.60 4.23
N ASP A 38 -16.95 19.05 3.60
CA ASP A 38 -17.07 18.31 2.34
C ASP A 38 -17.29 16.82 2.59
N LEU A 39 -18.50 16.51 3.05
CA LEU A 39 -19.03 15.15 3.17
C LEU A 39 -19.45 14.54 1.80
N SER A 40 -19.12 15.18 0.67
CA SER A 40 -19.54 14.73 -0.66
C SER A 40 -18.61 13.68 -1.31
N VAL A 41 -17.47 13.38 -0.68
CA VAL A 41 -16.48 12.40 -1.17
C VAL A 41 -16.79 10.94 -0.76
N LEU A 42 -17.86 10.69 0.02
CA LEU A 42 -18.26 9.34 0.44
C LEU A 42 -19.04 8.54 -0.62
N ASN A 43 -19.11 9.00 -1.87
CA ASN A 43 -19.77 8.26 -2.94
C ASN A 43 -18.87 7.13 -3.46
N LEU A 44 -18.88 6.00 -2.74
CA LEU A 44 -18.66 4.70 -3.37
C LEU A 44 -19.71 4.53 -4.48
N PRO A 45 -19.37 3.95 -5.64
CA PRO A 45 -20.34 3.76 -6.71
C PRO A 45 -21.51 2.89 -6.21
N PRO A 46 -22.78 3.29 -6.42
CA PRO A 46 -23.88 2.37 -6.22
C PRO A 46 -23.73 1.23 -7.22
N GLY A 47 -23.78 -0.02 -6.73
CA GLY A 47 -23.84 -1.20 -7.57
C GLY A 47 -24.89 -0.98 -8.66
N SER A 48 -24.45 -1.06 -9.92
CA SER A 48 -25.31 -0.85 -11.08
C SER A 48 -26.36 -1.95 -11.13
N VAL A 49 -27.56 -1.69 -10.61
CA VAL A 49 -28.74 -2.51 -10.89
C VAL A 49 -29.32 -2.00 -12.20
N SER A 50 -28.87 -2.60 -13.31
CA SER A 50 -29.49 -2.39 -14.61
C SER A 50 -30.45 -3.55 -14.85
N SER A 51 -31.75 -3.30 -14.71
CA SER A 51 -32.80 -4.22 -15.14
C SER A 51 -32.80 -4.30 -16.66
N GLY A 52 -32.17 -5.34 -17.20
CA GLY A 52 -32.18 -5.69 -18.61
C GLY A 52 -32.11 -7.21 -18.73
N ASP A 53 -33.17 -7.79 -19.30
CA ASP A 53 -33.32 -9.21 -19.57
C ASP A 53 -32.22 -9.71 -20.54
N GLY A 54 -31.56 -10.81 -20.16
CA GLY A 54 -30.37 -11.36 -20.80
C GLY A 54 -29.27 -11.63 -19.77
N SER A 55 -28.98 -12.90 -19.51
CA SER A 55 -28.02 -13.39 -18.52
C SER A 55 -26.59 -12.85 -18.75
N TYR A 56 -26.33 -11.60 -18.35
CA TYR A 56 -24.98 -11.05 -18.26
C TYR A 56 -24.37 -11.65 -17.00
N VAL A 57 -23.58 -12.72 -17.17
CA VAL A 57 -22.72 -13.18 -16.10
C VAL A 57 -21.75 -12.04 -15.83
N ASP A 58 -21.95 -11.39 -14.70
CA ASP A 58 -21.06 -10.38 -14.17
C ASP A 58 -19.66 -10.98 -13.98
N ASP A 59 -18.73 -10.64 -14.87
CA ASP A 59 -17.36 -11.15 -14.82
C ASP A 59 -16.60 -10.37 -13.76
N VAL A 60 -15.75 -11.06 -12.99
CA VAL A 60 -14.94 -10.42 -11.94
C VAL A 60 -13.79 -9.58 -12.51
N ILE A 61 -13.46 -9.80 -13.80
CA ILE A 61 -12.46 -9.01 -14.52
C ILE A 61 -13.18 -8.05 -15.48
N VAL A 62 -13.10 -6.75 -15.17
CA VAL A 62 -13.69 -5.68 -15.98
C VAL A 62 -12.69 -4.54 -16.19
N PRO A 63 -12.64 -3.91 -17.38
CA PRO A 63 -13.38 -4.26 -18.58
C PRO A 63 -12.87 -5.55 -19.23
N ARG A 64 -13.70 -6.20 -20.04
CA ARG A 64 -13.27 -7.35 -20.86
C ARG A 64 -12.20 -6.90 -21.87
N PRO A 65 -11.21 -7.75 -22.16
CA PRO A 65 -10.17 -7.45 -23.14
C PRO A 65 -10.76 -7.40 -24.55
N ALA A 66 -10.21 -6.53 -25.39
CA ALA A 66 -10.61 -6.44 -26.81
C ALA A 66 -10.16 -7.65 -27.65
N ILE A 67 -9.18 -8.41 -27.15
CA ILE A 67 -8.59 -9.60 -27.76
C ILE A 67 -8.68 -10.74 -26.75
N GLU A 68 -8.66 -11.99 -27.21
CA GLU A 68 -8.63 -13.16 -26.32
C GLU A 68 -7.49 -13.06 -25.30
N CYS A 69 -7.84 -13.18 -24.01
CA CYS A 69 -6.93 -13.10 -22.89
C CYS A 69 -6.94 -14.42 -22.12
N PHE A 70 -5.76 -14.92 -21.73
CA PHE A 70 -5.64 -16.08 -20.85
C PHE A 70 -6.34 -15.89 -19.50
N CYS A 71 -6.51 -14.63 -19.07
CA CYS A 71 -7.26 -14.25 -17.90
C CYS A 71 -8.78 -14.46 -18.04
N ASN A 72 -9.32 -14.76 -19.21
CA ASN A 72 -10.76 -14.99 -19.44
C ASN A 72 -11.18 -16.45 -19.44
N SER A 73 -10.22 -17.37 -19.51
CA SER A 73 -10.50 -18.79 -19.54
C SER A 73 -10.84 -19.30 -18.14
N SER A 74 -12.10 -19.15 -17.73
CA SER A 74 -12.68 -19.99 -16.68
C SER A 74 -12.96 -21.35 -17.31
N ASP A 75 -11.93 -22.19 -17.54
CA ASP A 75 -12.14 -23.54 -18.08
C ASP A 75 -12.01 -24.60 -16.98
N PRO A 76 -13.07 -24.87 -16.19
CA PRO A 76 -13.15 -26.06 -15.35
C PRO A 76 -13.44 -27.33 -16.17
N GLY A 77 -13.56 -27.24 -17.51
CA GLY A 77 -14.12 -28.28 -18.38
C GLY A 77 -13.13 -29.13 -19.18
N ARG A 78 -11.85 -28.76 -19.30
CA ARG A 78 -10.81 -29.64 -19.85
C ARG A 78 -10.07 -30.39 -18.74
N GLN A 79 -10.77 -31.34 -18.11
CA GLN A 79 -10.16 -32.41 -17.34
C GLN A 79 -9.23 -33.21 -18.26
N GLY A 80 -7.95 -32.81 -18.29
CA GLY A 80 -6.94 -33.40 -19.18
C GLY A 80 -5.67 -32.56 -19.37
N SER A 81 -5.66 -31.29 -18.97
CA SER A 81 -4.47 -30.43 -19.05
C SER A 81 -4.21 -29.77 -17.70
N GLN A 82 -3.04 -30.06 -17.10
CA GLN A 82 -2.50 -29.47 -15.87
C GLN A 82 -2.14 -27.98 -16.05
N SER A 83 -3.04 -27.17 -16.60
CA SER A 83 -2.75 -25.75 -16.79
C SER A 83 -2.85 -25.04 -15.43
N PRO A 84 -1.82 -24.30 -15.00
CA PRO A 84 -1.85 -23.61 -13.73
C PRO A 84 -2.96 -22.55 -13.73
N VAL A 85 -3.67 -22.44 -12.60
CA VAL A 85 -4.71 -21.42 -12.38
C VAL A 85 -4.16 -20.03 -12.70
N ASN A 86 -4.94 -19.21 -13.42
CA ASN A 86 -4.57 -17.82 -13.68
C ASN A 86 -4.67 -17.02 -12.37
N LYS A 87 -3.53 -16.50 -11.88
CA LYS A 87 -3.44 -15.80 -10.59
C LYS A 87 -4.24 -14.50 -10.57
N TRP A 88 -4.32 -13.78 -11.69
CA TRP A 88 -5.09 -12.54 -11.76
C TRP A 88 -6.60 -12.80 -11.63
N ARG A 89 -7.12 -13.79 -12.36
CA ARG A 89 -8.52 -14.21 -12.22
C ARG A 89 -8.81 -14.71 -10.81
N ALA A 90 -8.00 -15.63 -10.30
CA ALA A 90 -8.21 -16.19 -8.97
C ALA A 90 -8.17 -15.14 -7.85
N ALA A 91 -7.31 -14.11 -7.97
CA ALA A 91 -7.31 -12.98 -7.04
C ALA A 91 -8.62 -12.16 -7.11
N ASN A 92 -9.11 -11.86 -8.32
CA ASN A 92 -10.38 -11.14 -8.49
C ASN A 92 -11.59 -11.98 -8.05
N GLU A 93 -11.58 -13.29 -8.28
CA GLU A 93 -12.61 -14.21 -7.78
C GLU A 93 -12.61 -14.28 -6.25
N SER A 94 -11.42 -14.32 -5.64
CA SER A 94 -11.28 -14.35 -4.17
C SER A 94 -11.73 -13.05 -3.52
N LEU A 95 -11.36 -11.89 -4.07
CA LEU A 95 -11.78 -10.60 -3.52
C LEU A 95 -13.24 -10.29 -3.81
N GLY A 96 -13.74 -10.75 -4.96
CA GLY A 96 -15.10 -10.53 -5.43
C GLY A 96 -15.42 -9.04 -5.49
N ARG A 97 -16.62 -8.68 -5.02
CA ARG A 97 -17.05 -7.28 -4.86
C ARG A 97 -16.98 -6.85 -3.40
N SER A 98 -16.90 -5.54 -3.18
CA SER A 98 -17.17 -4.97 -1.86
C SER A 98 -18.60 -5.29 -1.43
N THR A 99 -18.77 -5.62 -0.15
CA THR A 99 -20.06 -5.92 0.48
C THR A 99 -20.16 -5.11 1.76
N ARG A 100 -21.30 -4.42 1.94
CA ARG A 100 -21.56 -3.66 3.17
C ARG A 100 -21.62 -4.60 4.37
N LEU A 101 -20.88 -4.29 5.41
CA LEU A 101 -20.81 -5.09 6.63
C LEU A 101 -21.97 -4.75 7.57
N SER A 102 -22.53 -5.77 8.22
CA SER A 102 -23.44 -5.60 9.34
C SER A 102 -22.68 -5.19 10.60
N ARG A 103 -23.40 -4.67 11.61
CA ARG A 103 -22.79 -4.28 12.89
C ARG A 103 -22.05 -5.43 13.58
N ALA A 104 -22.57 -6.65 13.51
CA ALA A 104 -21.92 -7.82 14.10
C ALA A 104 -20.63 -8.18 13.37
N GLU A 105 -20.62 -8.09 12.04
CA GLU A 105 -19.42 -8.30 11.23
C GLU A 105 -18.37 -7.23 11.49
N ILE A 106 -18.76 -5.95 11.55
CA ILE A 106 -17.86 -4.84 11.90
C ILE A 106 -17.13 -5.11 13.23
N MET A 107 -17.88 -5.50 14.27
CA MET A 107 -17.28 -5.83 15.57
C MET A 107 -16.33 -7.03 15.50
N ALA A 108 -16.64 -8.03 14.67
CA ALA A 108 -15.76 -9.18 14.45
C ALA A 108 -14.48 -8.81 13.68
N GLU A 109 -14.60 -7.95 12.66
CA GLU A 109 -13.46 -7.42 11.91
C GLU A 109 -12.51 -6.64 12.84
N ASP A 110 -13.04 -5.76 13.68
CA ASP A 110 -12.23 -4.97 14.61
C ASP A 110 -11.52 -5.85 15.66
N LEU A 111 -12.22 -6.86 16.17
CA LEU A 111 -11.67 -7.78 17.17
C LEU A 111 -10.51 -8.63 16.62
N THR A 112 -10.46 -8.83 15.31
CA THR A 112 -9.52 -9.74 14.63
C THR A 112 -8.49 -9.01 13.76
N SER A 113 -8.62 -7.69 13.61
CA SER A 113 -7.90 -6.87 12.64
C SER A 113 -6.37 -6.96 12.71
N GLU A 114 -5.82 -7.12 13.92
CA GLU A 114 -4.37 -7.28 14.14
C GLU A 114 -3.95 -8.75 14.28
N ASP A 115 -4.72 -9.55 15.03
CA ASP A 115 -4.35 -10.92 15.39
C ASP A 115 -4.34 -11.86 14.17
N THR A 116 -5.42 -11.85 13.38
CA THR A 116 -5.59 -12.78 12.26
C THR A 116 -4.46 -12.75 11.22
N PRO A 117 -4.00 -11.60 10.69
CA PRO A 117 -2.95 -11.60 9.69
C PRO A 117 -1.60 -12.06 10.26
N ILE A 118 -1.33 -11.78 11.54
CA ILE A 118 -0.11 -12.26 12.23
C ILE A 118 -0.18 -13.77 12.40
N ARG A 119 -1.30 -14.29 12.91
CA ARG A 119 -1.54 -15.72 13.11
C ARG A 119 -1.52 -16.50 11.79
N ALA A 120 -2.15 -15.99 10.74
CA ALA A 120 -2.14 -16.59 9.41
C ALA A 120 -0.72 -16.73 8.82
N VAL A 121 0.17 -15.79 9.14
CA VAL A 121 1.57 -15.82 8.69
C VAL A 121 2.43 -16.74 9.56
N LEU A 122 2.26 -16.71 10.89
CA LEU A 122 3.04 -17.51 11.85
C LEU A 122 2.63 -18.98 11.92
N GLU A 123 1.33 -19.21 12.05
CA GLU A 123 0.74 -20.51 12.40
C GLU A 123 -0.02 -21.12 11.21
N GLY A 124 -0.29 -20.32 10.18
CA GLY A 124 -1.07 -20.73 9.02
C GLY A 124 -2.55 -20.44 9.15
N TRP A 125 -3.26 -20.46 8.03
CA TRP A 125 -4.69 -20.16 7.98
C TRP A 125 -5.55 -21.21 8.70
N ASP A 126 -5.09 -22.46 8.76
CA ASP A 126 -5.81 -23.54 9.47
C ASP A 126 -5.95 -23.22 10.97
N SER A 127 -4.95 -22.56 11.57
CA SER A 127 -5.01 -22.09 12.96
C SER A 127 -6.12 -21.04 13.16
N VAL A 128 -6.20 -20.06 12.25
CA VAL A 128 -7.23 -19.00 12.28
C VAL A 128 -8.64 -19.59 12.20
N GLU A 129 -8.84 -20.60 11.35
CA GLU A 129 -10.13 -21.26 11.19
C GLU A 129 -10.52 -22.07 12.43
N GLN A 130 -9.59 -22.81 13.02
CA GLN A 130 -9.82 -23.59 14.24
C GLN A 130 -10.17 -22.72 15.45
N GLU A 131 -9.63 -21.51 15.53
CA GLU A 131 -9.96 -20.56 16.60
C GLU A 131 -11.32 -19.86 16.41
N GLY A 132 -12.02 -20.11 15.29
CA GLY A 132 -13.32 -19.51 15.00
C GLY A 132 -13.26 -18.01 14.72
N ARG A 133 -12.09 -17.49 14.32
CA ARG A 133 -11.85 -16.05 14.02
C ARG A 133 -12.00 -15.70 12.54
N MET A 134 -12.45 -16.65 11.73
CA MET A 134 -12.55 -16.50 10.27
C MET A 134 -13.80 -15.73 9.86
N THR A 135 -13.66 -14.42 9.63
CA THR A 135 -14.69 -13.58 9.01
C THR A 135 -14.70 -13.76 7.49
N GLU A 136 -15.71 -13.19 6.82
CA GLU A 136 -15.79 -13.26 5.36
C GLU A 136 -14.66 -12.48 4.68
N SER A 137 -14.29 -11.31 5.21
CA SER A 137 -13.14 -10.55 4.73
C SER A 137 -11.85 -11.38 4.81
N TRP A 138 -11.65 -12.10 5.91
CA TRP A 138 -10.48 -12.96 6.07
C TRP A 138 -10.49 -14.18 5.14
N ARG A 139 -11.65 -14.76 4.81
CA ARG A 139 -11.74 -15.81 3.76
C ARG A 139 -11.31 -15.29 2.40
N LYS A 140 -11.77 -14.09 2.02
CA LYS A 140 -11.36 -13.44 0.76
C LYS A 140 -9.83 -13.25 0.74
N LEU A 141 -9.26 -12.73 1.83
CA LEU A 141 -7.82 -12.51 1.94
C LEU A 141 -7.01 -13.81 1.98
N GLN A 142 -7.52 -14.88 2.59
CA GLN A 142 -6.93 -16.22 2.54
C GLN A 142 -6.84 -16.72 1.08
N GLY A 143 -7.91 -16.57 0.30
CA GLY A 143 -7.93 -16.97 -1.11
C GLY A 143 -6.83 -16.27 -1.93
N VAL A 144 -6.72 -14.94 -1.79
CA VAL A 144 -5.67 -14.17 -2.46
C VAL A 144 -4.29 -14.57 -1.98
N ASP A 145 -4.09 -14.69 -0.66
CA ASP A 145 -2.81 -15.02 -0.08
C ASP A 145 -2.28 -16.37 -0.58
N GLN A 146 -3.13 -17.40 -0.61
CA GLN A 146 -2.72 -18.73 -1.06
C GLN A 146 -2.31 -18.76 -2.54
N VAL A 147 -2.91 -17.91 -3.37
CA VAL A 147 -2.66 -17.83 -4.81
C VAL A 147 -1.47 -16.92 -5.15
N CYS A 148 -1.38 -15.76 -4.49
CA CYS A 148 -0.48 -14.68 -4.87
C CYS A 148 0.74 -14.55 -3.94
N PHE A 149 0.57 -14.75 -2.62
CA PHE A 149 1.55 -14.29 -1.62
C PHE A 149 2.13 -15.39 -0.73
N LYS A 150 1.68 -16.64 -0.87
CA LYS A 150 2.13 -17.79 -0.06
C LYS A 150 3.65 -17.97 0.02
N THR A 151 4.38 -17.58 -1.03
CA THR A 151 5.85 -17.68 -1.09
C THR A 151 6.58 -16.36 -0.86
N CYS A 152 5.86 -15.27 -0.59
CA CYS A 152 6.48 -14.04 -0.12
C CYS A 152 7.15 -14.29 1.23
N SER A 153 8.10 -13.44 1.62
CA SER A 153 8.61 -13.51 2.98
C SER A 153 7.51 -13.13 3.97
N GLN A 154 7.66 -13.58 5.21
CA GLN A 154 6.67 -13.34 6.27
C GLN A 154 6.42 -11.83 6.50
N ILE A 155 7.43 -10.98 6.32
CA ILE A 155 7.31 -9.52 6.48
C ILE A 155 6.41 -8.94 5.39
N GLU A 156 6.70 -9.21 4.10
CA GLU A 156 5.88 -8.74 2.98
C GLU A 156 4.45 -9.26 3.09
N ARG A 157 4.30 -10.56 3.38
CA ARG A 157 2.99 -11.22 3.49
C ARG A 157 2.13 -10.58 4.59
N LEU A 158 2.71 -10.31 5.76
CA LEU A 158 2.01 -9.62 6.85
C LEU A 158 1.63 -8.18 6.48
N ALA A 159 2.55 -7.42 5.87
CA ALA A 159 2.28 -6.04 5.45
C ALA A 159 1.12 -5.97 4.44
N ILE A 160 1.15 -6.85 3.43
CA ILE A 160 0.10 -6.94 2.40
C ILE A 160 -1.25 -7.26 3.05
N LEU A 161 -1.32 -8.33 3.85
CA LEU A 161 -2.58 -8.74 4.50
C LEU A 161 -3.16 -7.65 5.39
N ARG A 162 -2.31 -6.96 6.18
CA ARG A 162 -2.73 -5.87 7.05
C ARG A 162 -3.31 -4.69 6.25
N MET A 163 -2.62 -4.25 5.20
CA MET A 163 -3.11 -3.14 4.39
C MET A 163 -4.39 -3.51 3.64
N MET A 164 -4.45 -4.69 3.04
CA MET A 164 -5.64 -5.15 2.34
C MET A 164 -6.85 -5.24 3.28
N HIS A 165 -6.67 -5.70 4.52
CA HIS A 165 -7.74 -5.74 5.52
C HIS A 165 -8.25 -4.34 5.89
N ILE A 166 -7.35 -3.38 6.11
CA ILE A 166 -7.73 -1.98 6.40
C ILE A 166 -8.60 -1.41 5.27
N LEU A 167 -8.20 -1.60 4.00
CA LEU A 167 -8.97 -1.09 2.86
C LEU A 167 -10.29 -1.82 2.68
N MET A 168 -10.29 -3.16 2.79
CA MET A 168 -11.49 -3.98 2.64
C MET A 168 -12.54 -3.64 3.70
N THR A 169 -12.13 -3.45 4.95
CA THR A 169 -13.03 -3.05 6.03
C THR A 169 -13.56 -1.62 5.84
N TYR A 170 -12.73 -0.69 5.35
CA TYR A 170 -13.20 0.65 4.96
C TYR A 170 -14.24 0.59 3.82
N HIS A 171 -14.03 -0.23 2.80
CA HIS A 171 -15.02 -0.40 1.72
C HIS A 171 -16.34 -1.00 2.22
N GLY A 172 -16.29 -1.85 3.24
CA GLY A 172 -17.47 -2.46 3.86
C GLY A 172 -18.19 -1.55 4.86
N ASP A 173 -17.48 -0.60 5.47
CA ASP A 173 -17.96 0.35 6.48
C ASP A 173 -17.30 1.73 6.29
N PRO A 174 -17.78 2.58 5.37
CA PRO A 174 -17.10 3.82 5.00
C PRO A 174 -17.36 4.97 5.99
N THR A 175 -17.04 4.77 7.27
CA THR A 175 -17.12 5.81 8.31
C THR A 175 -15.95 6.79 8.21
N LEU A 176 -16.13 8.01 8.77
CA LEU A 176 -15.05 9.01 8.82
C LEU A 176 -13.82 8.50 9.59
N GLU A 177 -14.03 7.72 10.65
CA GLU A 177 -12.95 7.12 11.44
C GLU A 177 -12.12 6.12 10.60
N ARG A 178 -12.79 5.23 9.86
CA ARG A 178 -12.08 4.29 8.97
C ARG A 178 -11.44 4.99 7.78
N HIS A 179 -12.09 6.01 7.22
CA HIS A 179 -11.45 6.83 6.19
C HIS A 179 -10.13 7.44 6.70
N ALA A 180 -10.12 7.98 7.92
CA ALA A 180 -8.92 8.53 8.54
C ALA A 180 -7.84 7.48 8.84
N SER A 181 -8.22 6.20 8.97
CA SER A 181 -7.29 5.10 9.21
C SER A 181 -6.67 4.54 7.92
N VAL A 182 -7.22 4.84 6.75
CA VAL A 182 -6.63 4.46 5.45
C VAL A 182 -5.59 5.53 5.07
N PRO A 183 -4.34 5.15 4.74
CA PRO A 183 -3.37 6.11 4.24
C PRO A 183 -3.88 6.83 2.99
N HIS A 184 -3.64 8.15 2.89
CA HIS A 184 -4.16 8.95 1.77
C HIS A 184 -3.75 8.40 0.39
N TRP A 185 -2.52 7.86 0.28
CA TRP A 185 -2.03 7.23 -0.95
C TRP A 185 -2.72 5.91 -1.30
N PHE A 186 -3.48 5.32 -0.39
CA PHE A 186 -4.21 4.06 -0.61
C PHE A 186 -5.70 4.28 -0.92
N LEU A 187 -6.22 5.50 -0.67
CA LEU A 187 -7.56 5.88 -1.08
C LEU A 187 -7.73 5.86 -2.61
N MET A 188 -8.98 5.78 -3.06
CA MET A 188 -9.34 5.75 -4.48
C MET A 188 -8.86 7.02 -5.21
N ARG A 189 -8.39 6.84 -6.44
CA ARG A 189 -8.01 7.90 -7.37
C ARG A 189 -9.13 8.14 -8.38
N PRO A 190 -9.19 9.33 -9.03
CA PRO A 190 -10.22 9.61 -10.02
C PRO A 190 -10.30 8.60 -11.18
N SER A 191 -9.16 8.00 -11.59
CA SER A 191 -9.14 6.94 -12.62
C SER A 191 -9.95 5.70 -12.22
N GLN A 192 -10.00 5.38 -10.92
CA GLN A 192 -10.75 4.26 -10.37
C GLN A 192 -12.27 4.54 -10.30
N ALA A 193 -12.74 5.73 -10.69
CA ALA A 193 -14.16 5.95 -10.94
C ALA A 193 -14.64 5.29 -12.26
N ILE A 194 -13.71 4.92 -13.13
CA ILE A 194 -13.98 4.14 -14.35
C ILE A 194 -14.09 2.66 -13.97
N ALA A 195 -14.92 1.89 -14.69
CA ALA A 195 -15.06 0.45 -14.46
C ALA A 195 -13.70 -0.27 -14.53
N HIS A 196 -13.34 -0.97 -13.45
CA HIS A 196 -12.07 -1.67 -13.29
C HIS A 196 -12.23 -2.88 -12.35
N SER A 197 -11.32 -3.85 -12.44
CA SER A 197 -11.36 -5.06 -11.61
C SER A 197 -10.99 -4.75 -10.16
N TYR A 198 -11.77 -5.25 -9.19
CA TYR A 198 -11.64 -4.86 -7.78
C TYR A 198 -10.27 -5.14 -7.15
N ALA A 199 -9.54 -6.15 -7.64
CA ALA A 199 -8.18 -6.42 -7.17
C ALA A 199 -7.20 -5.27 -7.43
N ILE A 200 -7.50 -4.38 -8.38
CA ILE A 200 -6.66 -3.21 -8.69
C ILE A 200 -6.59 -2.25 -7.49
N ASP A 201 -7.66 -2.11 -6.72
CA ASP A 201 -7.72 -1.18 -5.58
C ASP A 201 -6.66 -1.47 -4.51
N TYR A 202 -6.23 -2.72 -4.42
CA TYR A 202 -5.32 -3.21 -3.39
C TYR A 202 -3.83 -3.03 -3.71
N PHE A 203 -3.49 -2.50 -4.89
CA PHE A 203 -2.09 -2.13 -5.15
C PHE A 203 -1.70 -0.87 -4.37
N VAL A 204 -0.62 -0.98 -3.62
CA VAL A 204 -0.13 0.10 -2.76
C VAL A 204 0.34 1.34 -3.53
N TRP A 205 0.81 1.17 -4.78
CA TRP A 205 1.32 2.27 -5.59
C TRP A 205 0.23 2.88 -6.46
N PRO A 206 -0.09 4.18 -6.31
CA PRO A 206 -1.14 4.82 -7.08
C PRO A 206 -0.90 4.81 -8.60
N GLY A 207 0.36 4.94 -9.05
CA GLY A 207 0.72 4.87 -10.47
C GLY A 207 0.40 3.50 -11.09
N ILE A 208 0.64 2.42 -10.34
CA ILE A 208 0.27 1.07 -10.75
C ILE A 208 -1.24 0.92 -10.85
N ARG A 209 -2.01 1.42 -9.88
CA ARG A 209 -3.47 1.40 -9.94
C ARG A 209 -3.99 2.12 -11.18
N GLU A 210 -3.52 3.34 -11.43
CA GLU A 210 -3.88 4.12 -12.63
C GLU A 210 -3.58 3.35 -13.91
N ARG A 211 -2.38 2.77 -14.03
CA ARG A 211 -2.00 2.00 -15.21
C ARG A 211 -2.89 0.76 -15.39
N PHE A 212 -3.15 0.02 -14.33
CA PHE A 212 -3.92 -1.22 -14.39
C PHE A 212 -5.37 -0.98 -14.75
N VAL A 213 -5.98 0.14 -14.32
CA VAL A 213 -7.33 0.53 -14.77
C VAL A 213 -7.43 0.51 -16.30
N PHE A 214 -6.41 1.00 -17.01
CA PHE A 214 -6.43 1.07 -18.47
C PHE A 214 -5.80 -0.14 -19.18
N SER A 215 -4.92 -0.89 -18.50
CA SER A 215 -4.04 -1.87 -19.17
C SER A 215 -3.82 -3.17 -18.38
N GLN A 216 -4.70 -3.54 -17.44
CA GLN A 216 -4.58 -4.77 -16.63
C GLN A 216 -4.29 -6.05 -17.45
N HIS A 217 -4.82 -6.15 -18.67
CA HIS A 217 -4.64 -7.33 -19.53
C HIS A 217 -3.21 -7.51 -20.05
N GLN A 218 -2.36 -6.49 -19.93
CA GLN A 218 -0.91 -6.61 -20.18
C GLN A 218 -0.18 -7.30 -19.01
N TYR A 219 -0.80 -7.34 -17.83
CA TYR A 219 -0.20 -7.77 -16.56
C TYR A 219 -0.90 -8.98 -15.92
N CYS A 220 -1.82 -9.62 -16.64
CA CYS A 220 -2.64 -10.71 -16.11
C CYS A 220 -2.01 -12.11 -16.26
N THR A 221 -0.75 -12.21 -16.73
CA THR A 221 -0.06 -13.49 -16.92
C THR A 221 0.55 -13.98 -15.60
N ASN A 222 0.64 -15.30 -15.40
CA ASN A 222 1.26 -15.84 -14.18
C ASN A 222 2.74 -15.44 -14.03
N MET A 223 3.45 -15.26 -15.15
CA MET A 223 4.84 -14.78 -15.16
C MET A 223 4.98 -13.40 -14.49
N PHE A 224 4.07 -12.47 -14.81
CA PHE A 224 4.04 -11.16 -14.14
C PHE A 224 3.93 -11.32 -12.62
N TRP A 225 2.96 -12.13 -12.17
CA TRP A 225 2.72 -12.32 -10.74
C TRP A 225 3.84 -13.07 -10.02
N ASP A 226 4.49 -14.03 -10.69
CA ASP A 226 5.67 -14.71 -10.17
C ASP A 226 6.86 -13.76 -9.97
N LEU A 227 7.09 -12.88 -10.94
CA LEU A 227 8.13 -11.85 -10.83
C LEU A 227 7.76 -10.78 -9.79
N PHE A 228 6.51 -10.32 -9.79
CA PHE A 228 6.02 -9.33 -8.84
C PHE A 228 6.22 -9.82 -7.40
N ARG A 229 5.74 -11.01 -7.05
CA ARG A 229 5.88 -11.55 -5.69
C ARG A 229 7.34 -11.80 -5.29
N GLY A 230 8.18 -12.24 -6.23
CA GLY A 230 9.58 -12.56 -5.95
C GLY A 230 10.44 -11.32 -5.68
N ASN A 231 10.06 -10.19 -6.28
CA ASN A 231 10.80 -8.93 -6.23
C ASN A 231 10.19 -7.90 -5.29
N PHE A 232 8.97 -8.10 -4.82
CA PHE A 232 8.33 -7.21 -3.85
C PHE A 232 9.07 -7.22 -2.51
N LYS A 233 9.37 -6.03 -1.96
CA LYS A 233 10.10 -5.86 -0.71
C LYS A 233 9.52 -4.76 0.16
N ILE A 234 9.41 -5.06 1.46
CA ILE A 234 9.19 -4.05 2.49
C ILE A 234 10.54 -3.63 3.07
N MET A 235 10.80 -2.32 3.12
CA MET A 235 11.96 -1.78 3.82
C MET A 235 11.78 -1.87 5.34
N TRP A 236 12.06 -3.05 5.87
CA TRP A 236 12.08 -3.36 7.29
C TRP A 236 13.47 -3.83 7.72
N PRO A 237 14.18 -3.09 8.58
CA PRO A 237 15.58 -3.40 8.93
C PRO A 237 15.71 -4.41 10.08
N TYR A 238 14.59 -4.92 10.61
CA TYR A 238 14.56 -5.83 11.75
C TYR A 238 14.03 -7.21 11.34
N ASP A 239 13.97 -8.13 12.30
CA ASP A 239 13.47 -9.47 12.05
C ASP A 239 11.94 -9.48 12.00
N PHE A 240 11.38 -10.58 11.48
CA PHE A 240 9.93 -10.78 11.48
C PHE A 240 9.32 -10.76 12.89
N ARG A 241 10.04 -11.24 13.91
CA ARG A 241 9.57 -11.20 15.31
C ARG A 241 9.33 -9.78 15.85
N ASP A 242 9.91 -8.76 15.21
CA ASP A 242 9.78 -7.36 15.61
C ASP A 242 8.55 -6.68 14.97
N THR A 243 7.82 -7.40 14.10
CA THR A 243 6.60 -6.88 13.46
C THR A 243 5.35 -7.02 14.33
N TYR A 244 5.41 -7.79 15.41
CA TYR A 244 4.28 -8.04 16.30
C TYR A 244 4.68 -8.18 17.77
N MET A 245 3.68 -8.10 18.65
CA MET A 245 3.74 -8.38 20.07
C MET A 245 2.75 -9.51 20.39
N HIS A 246 3.10 -10.40 21.31
CA HIS A 246 2.21 -11.46 21.77
C HIS A 246 1.85 -11.22 23.24
N ASN A 247 0.56 -11.14 23.52
CA ASN A 247 0.05 -11.08 24.88
C ASN A 247 -0.10 -12.50 25.42
N SER A 248 0.77 -12.90 26.35
CA SER A 248 0.78 -14.25 26.92
C SER A 248 -0.45 -14.60 27.76
N GLU A 249 -1.16 -13.61 28.31
CA GLU A 249 -2.35 -13.84 29.13
C GLU A 249 -3.58 -14.12 28.26
N THR A 250 -3.72 -13.38 27.16
CA THR A 250 -4.89 -13.49 26.26
C THR A 250 -4.62 -14.38 25.06
N GLY A 251 -3.36 -14.73 24.77
CA GLY A 251 -2.94 -15.48 23.59
C GLY A 251 -3.07 -14.69 22.28
N ARG A 252 -3.31 -13.37 22.35
CA ARG A 252 -3.55 -12.50 21.19
C ARG A 252 -2.28 -11.86 20.68
N TYR A 253 -2.19 -11.75 19.36
CA TYR A 253 -1.17 -10.97 18.68
C TYR A 253 -1.65 -9.53 18.43
N HIS A 254 -0.73 -8.61 18.60
CA HIS A 254 -0.89 -7.19 18.29
C HIS A 254 0.21 -6.75 17.33
N LEU A 255 -0.10 -5.83 16.43
CA LEU A 255 0.91 -5.32 15.51
C LEU A 255 1.91 -4.44 16.26
N SER A 256 3.18 -4.54 15.90
CA SER A 256 4.21 -3.64 16.43
C SER A 256 3.91 -2.22 15.95
N PRO A 257 3.81 -1.20 16.84
CA PRO A 257 3.53 0.17 16.42
C PRO A 257 4.56 0.70 15.40
N LEU A 258 5.83 0.28 15.53
CA LEU A 258 6.89 0.66 14.60
C LEU A 258 6.70 0.03 13.23
N PHE A 259 6.21 -1.21 13.19
CA PHE A 259 5.90 -1.88 11.93
C PHE A 259 4.65 -1.29 11.28
N GLU A 260 3.62 -0.97 12.07
CA GLU A 260 2.43 -0.30 11.57
C GLU A 260 2.75 1.07 10.94
N GLU A 261 3.53 1.89 11.63
CA GLU A 261 4.03 3.17 11.08
C GLU A 261 4.80 2.94 9.77
N ARG A 262 5.65 1.90 9.73
CA ARG A 262 6.44 1.58 8.54
C ARG A 262 5.58 1.22 7.33
N ILE A 263 4.59 0.34 7.48
CA ILE A 263 3.75 -0.09 6.36
C ILE A 263 2.75 1.00 5.92
N ARG A 264 2.48 1.99 6.77
CA ARG A 264 1.70 3.19 6.42
C ARG A 264 2.50 4.22 5.63
N ASP A 265 3.82 4.13 5.62
CA ASP A 265 4.69 4.93 4.77
C ASP A 265 4.87 4.26 3.40
N ILE A 266 4.34 4.90 2.34
CA ILE A 266 4.47 4.40 0.96
C ILE A 266 5.93 4.19 0.54
N SER A 267 6.87 4.95 1.12
CA SER A 267 8.29 4.81 0.81
C SER A 267 8.84 3.44 1.20
N ALA A 268 8.22 2.76 2.16
CA ALA A 268 8.64 1.43 2.60
C ALA A 268 8.33 0.32 1.57
N TRP A 269 7.43 0.58 0.63
CA TRP A 269 6.98 -0.38 -0.37
C TRP A 269 7.83 -0.27 -1.62
N THR A 270 8.63 -1.30 -1.87
CA THR A 270 9.65 -1.26 -2.91
C THR A 270 9.65 -2.53 -3.77
N MET A 271 10.36 -2.46 -4.91
CA MET A 271 10.52 -3.57 -5.83
C MET A 271 11.99 -3.73 -6.22
N CYS A 272 12.50 -4.96 -6.20
CA CYS A 272 13.85 -5.26 -6.63
C CYS A 272 14.06 -4.89 -8.12
N PRO A 273 15.27 -4.43 -8.50
CA PRO A 273 15.60 -4.04 -9.86
C PRO A 273 15.28 -5.09 -10.94
N ASP A 274 15.44 -6.38 -10.61
CA ASP A 274 15.26 -7.50 -11.55
C ASP A 274 13.84 -7.56 -12.14
N PHE A 275 12.83 -7.06 -11.41
CA PHE A 275 11.47 -6.94 -11.94
C PHE A 275 11.39 -6.01 -13.16
N PHE A 276 12.10 -4.88 -13.11
CA PHE A 276 12.06 -3.86 -14.15
C PHE A 276 12.85 -4.25 -15.40
N VAL A 277 13.65 -5.31 -15.35
CA VAL A 277 14.25 -5.88 -16.56
C VAL A 277 13.17 -6.44 -17.50
N GLN A 278 12.11 -7.01 -16.93
CA GLN A 278 10.98 -7.56 -17.70
C GLN A 278 9.85 -6.54 -17.92
N PHE A 279 9.65 -5.62 -16.97
CA PHE A 279 8.61 -4.59 -17.02
C PHE A 279 9.19 -3.18 -16.81
N PRO A 280 10.06 -2.70 -17.72
CA PRO A 280 10.76 -1.41 -17.56
C PRO A 280 9.82 -0.21 -17.52
N GLU A 281 8.64 -0.30 -18.14
CA GLU A 281 7.64 0.75 -18.14
C GLU A 281 7.03 1.03 -16.75
N LEU A 282 7.17 0.09 -15.81
CA LEU A 282 6.68 0.22 -14.44
C LEU A 282 7.67 0.93 -13.50
N TYR A 283 8.89 1.23 -13.98
CA TYR A 283 9.93 1.88 -13.17
C TYR A 283 9.51 3.24 -12.61
N GLY A 284 8.72 4.00 -13.37
CA GLY A 284 8.20 5.30 -12.93
C GLY A 284 7.09 5.22 -11.88
N ASP A 285 6.47 4.04 -11.73
CA ASP A 285 5.29 3.84 -10.87
C ASP A 285 5.64 3.16 -9.54
N ILE A 286 6.82 2.55 -9.42
CA ILE A 286 7.22 1.74 -8.26
C ILE A 286 8.62 2.15 -7.76
N PRO A 287 8.76 2.53 -6.47
CA PRO A 287 10.07 2.76 -5.87
C PRO A 287 10.97 1.52 -5.94
N THR A 288 12.21 1.71 -6.42
CA THR A 288 13.19 0.62 -6.49
C THR A 288 13.78 0.31 -5.12
N TYR A 289 13.89 -0.98 -4.78
CA TYR A 289 14.59 -1.43 -3.60
C TYR A 289 16.10 -1.19 -3.76
N LEU A 290 16.64 -0.26 -3.00
CA LEU A 290 18.07 -0.01 -2.93
C LEU A 290 18.67 -0.95 -1.89
N SER A 291 18.99 -2.18 -2.28
CA SER A 291 19.85 -3.02 -1.44
C SER A 291 21.22 -2.36 -1.41
N VAL A 292 21.68 -1.90 -0.24
CA VAL A 292 23.11 -1.59 -0.08
C VAL A 292 23.89 -2.87 -0.38
N PRO A 293 24.80 -2.89 -1.39
CA PRO A 293 25.57 -4.08 -1.65
C PRO A 293 26.39 -4.46 -0.40
N ALA A 294 26.41 -5.74 -0.04
CA ALA A 294 27.21 -6.25 1.07
C ALA A 294 28.71 -5.89 0.94
N SER A 295 29.17 -5.55 -0.26
CA SER A 295 30.53 -5.08 -0.54
C SER A 295 30.84 -3.67 -0.03
N VAL A 296 29.84 -2.81 0.24
CA VAL A 296 30.06 -1.46 0.76
C VAL A 296 30.24 -1.43 2.29
N SER A 297 29.98 -2.54 2.98
CA SER A 297 30.31 -2.69 4.40
C SER A 297 31.81 -2.82 4.66
N ASN A 298 32.64 -2.99 3.62
CA ASN A 298 34.08 -3.26 3.76
C ASN A 298 35.01 -2.22 3.11
N MET A 299 34.50 -1.09 2.62
CA MET A 299 35.34 0.06 2.24
C MET A 299 34.91 1.29 3.03
N GLY A 300 35.77 1.66 3.98
CA GLY A 300 35.51 2.74 4.91
C GLY A 300 35.21 4.07 4.22
N SER A 301 34.13 4.72 4.67
CA SER A 301 34.02 6.16 4.85
C SER A 301 32.83 6.44 5.76
N GLY A 302 33.12 7.09 6.88
CA GLY A 302 32.24 7.15 8.05
C GLY A 302 31.09 8.16 7.95
N GLY A 303 30.19 8.04 8.92
CA GLY A 303 29.54 9.20 9.54
C GLY A 303 28.02 9.18 9.64
N LEU A 304 27.28 8.65 8.65
CA LEU A 304 25.83 8.95 8.58
C LEU A 304 24.89 7.73 8.66
N VAL A 305 25.34 6.54 8.27
CA VAL A 305 24.48 5.33 8.24
C VAL A 305 24.32 4.64 9.60
N PRO A 306 25.36 4.52 10.46
CA PRO A 306 25.18 3.95 11.81
C PRO A 306 24.22 4.78 12.64
N TYR A 307 24.23 6.11 12.47
CA TYR A 307 23.43 7.03 13.27
C TYR A 307 21.92 6.86 13.05
N VAL A 308 21.46 6.65 11.81
CA VAL A 308 20.03 6.46 11.53
C VAL A 308 19.54 5.11 12.06
N GLN A 309 20.31 4.04 11.86
CA GLN A 309 19.97 2.72 12.41
C GLN A 309 20.04 2.70 13.94
N GLU A 310 21.00 3.40 14.54
CA GLU A 310 21.16 3.49 15.98
C GLU A 310 20.10 4.38 16.63
N ALA A 311 19.71 5.48 15.97
CA ALA A 311 18.56 6.30 16.37
C ALA A 311 17.24 5.52 16.29
N GLN A 312 17.05 4.72 15.25
CA GLN A 312 15.88 3.83 15.10
C GLN A 312 15.89 2.70 16.14
N ARG A 313 17.04 2.09 16.42
CA ARG A 313 17.21 1.09 17.51
C ARG A 313 17.00 1.70 18.89
N ALA A 314 17.45 2.94 19.11
CA ALA A 314 17.24 3.67 20.36
C ALA A 314 15.76 4.04 20.54
N ALA A 315 15.08 4.47 19.47
CA ALA A 315 13.64 4.69 19.46
C ALA A 315 12.86 3.39 19.76
N TYR A 316 13.24 2.27 19.15
CA TYR A 316 12.68 0.94 19.42
C TYR A 316 12.90 0.49 20.87
N ARG A 317 14.11 0.67 21.43
CA ARG A 317 14.36 0.37 22.86
C ARG A 317 13.50 1.24 23.78
N ARG A 318 13.29 2.50 23.43
CA ARG A 318 12.45 3.45 24.20
C ARG A 318 10.95 3.15 24.10
N SER A 319 10.46 2.61 22.98
CA SER A 319 9.06 2.18 22.85
C SER A 319 8.83 0.85 23.59
N ARG A 320 9.73 -0.11 23.45
CA ARG A 320 9.68 -1.39 24.16
C ARG A 320 9.71 -1.24 25.68
N SER A 321 10.52 -0.31 26.21
CA SER A 321 10.59 -0.02 27.64
C SER A 321 9.37 0.71 28.20
N ARG A 322 8.56 1.36 27.36
CA ARG A 322 7.32 2.04 27.78
C ARG A 322 6.12 1.10 27.86
N ASN A 323 6.15 0.00 27.11
CA ASN A 323 5.06 -0.98 27.06
C ASN A 323 5.27 -2.19 28.00
N THR A 324 6.34 -2.22 28.79
CA THR A 324 6.48 -3.19 29.89
C THR A 324 5.62 -2.76 31.08
N PRO A 325 4.67 -3.59 31.56
CA PRO A 325 3.88 -3.27 32.73
C PRO A 325 4.78 -3.11 33.97
N PRO A 326 4.45 -2.21 34.92
CA PRO A 326 5.20 -2.07 36.15
C PRO A 326 5.15 -3.39 36.93
N LYS A 327 6.31 -3.87 37.40
CA LYS A 327 6.37 -4.98 38.35
C LYS A 327 5.70 -4.52 39.64
N GLU A 328 4.55 -5.10 39.98
CA GLU A 328 3.96 -4.89 41.30
C GLU A 328 4.96 -5.35 42.37
N PRO A 329 5.16 -4.57 43.45
CA PRO A 329 6.02 -5.00 44.54
C PRO A 329 5.38 -6.21 45.21
N MET A 330 6.15 -7.29 45.37
CA MET A 330 5.72 -8.46 46.14
C MET A 330 5.41 -8.01 47.57
N VAL A 331 4.14 -8.11 47.95
CA VAL A 331 3.73 -7.99 49.34
C VAL A 331 4.20 -9.26 50.06
N GLU A 332 5.23 -9.13 50.90
CA GLU A 332 5.57 -10.16 51.87
C GLU A 332 4.36 -10.34 52.80
N VAL A 333 3.68 -11.46 52.65
CA VAL A 333 2.71 -11.96 53.62
C VAL A 333 3.53 -12.40 54.83
N VAL A 334 3.55 -11.55 55.86
CA VAL A 334 4.05 -11.92 57.19
C VAL A 334 2.92 -12.66 57.90
N ASP A 335 3.04 -13.98 57.99
CA ASP A 335 2.15 -14.81 58.80
C ASP A 335 2.24 -14.40 60.29
N LEU A 336 1.09 -14.15 60.91
CA LEU A 336 0.89 -14.08 62.36
C LEU A 336 -0.20 -15.06 62.79
#